data_AF-A0A2J0KT33-F1
#
_entry.id   AF-A0A2J0KT33-F1
#
_cell.length_a   1.000
_cell.length_b   1.000
_cell.length_c   1.000
_cell.angle_alpha   90.00
_cell.angle_beta   90.00
_cell.angle_gamma   90.00
#
_symmetry.space_group_name_H-M   'P 1'
#
loop_
_entity.id
_entity.type
_entity.pdbx_description
1 polymer ?
#
loop_
_entity_poly.entity_id
_entity_poly.type
_entity_poly.pdbx_seq_one_letter_code
_entity_poly.pdbx_strand_id
1 'polypeptide(L)'
;MESDPSIEKVIDFKSTILDVGKYRIKCEVEFNGPSLIRNIFPNGFLKEEYILIKNDYENSLRFCVDYLDKVPRMIGNKIDEIEKKIEDEIAEVKHIDIEIN
;
A
#
# COMPACT_ATOMS: atom_id res chain seq x y z
N MET A 1 -0.67 8.89 -9.38
CA MET A 1 -0.32 7.97 -8.27
C MET A 1 0.10 8.74 -7.03
N GLU A 2 1.07 9.66 -7.09
CA GLU A 2 1.53 10.45 -5.92
C GLU A 2 0.47 11.37 -5.30
N SER A 3 -0.69 11.54 -5.95
CA SER A 3 -1.87 12.16 -5.35
C SER A 3 -2.59 11.24 -4.34
N ASP A 4 -2.34 9.94 -4.38
CA ASP A 4 -2.82 9.00 -3.36
C ASP A 4 -1.90 9.11 -2.13
N PRO A 5 -2.45 9.42 -0.95
CA PRO A 5 -1.65 9.65 0.25
C PRO A 5 -0.92 8.40 0.76
N SER A 6 -1.20 7.20 0.25
CA SER A 6 -0.42 6.00 0.58
C SER A 6 0.87 5.89 -0.22
N ILE A 7 0.99 6.59 -1.35
CA ILE A 7 2.20 6.60 -2.17
C ILE A 7 3.07 7.76 -1.73
N GLU A 8 4.27 7.46 -1.26
CA GLU A 8 5.27 8.47 -0.94
C GLU A 8 5.94 8.97 -2.22
N LYS A 9 6.29 8.04 -3.12
CA LYS A 9 6.98 8.36 -4.36
C LYS A 9 6.83 7.28 -5.43
N VAL A 10 6.84 7.70 -6.70
CA VAL A 10 7.02 6.79 -7.85
C VAL A 10 8.49 6.84 -8.29
N ILE A 11 9.18 5.70 -8.31
CA ILE A 11 10.64 5.62 -8.52
C ILE A 11 10.99 5.28 -9.96
N ASP A 12 10.58 4.11 -10.44
CA ASP A 12 10.88 3.63 -11.79
C ASP A 12 9.57 3.47 -12.55
N PHE A 13 9.23 4.41 -13.44
CA PHE A 13 8.03 4.33 -14.27
C PHE A 13 8.41 3.93 -15.70
N LYS A 14 7.84 2.83 -16.18
CA LYS A 14 8.02 2.34 -17.54
C LYS A 14 6.67 2.13 -18.22
N SER A 15 6.58 2.58 -19.47
CA SER A 15 5.44 2.30 -20.34
C SER A 15 5.90 1.58 -21.60
N THR A 16 5.09 0.63 -22.06
CA THR A 16 5.31 -0.13 -23.30
C THR A 16 4.05 -0.06 -24.13
N ILE A 17 4.20 0.27 -25.42
CA ILE A 17 3.09 0.27 -26.38
C ILE A 17 2.81 -1.18 -26.78
N LEU A 18 1.58 -1.63 -26.56
CA LEU A 18 1.10 -2.93 -27.03
C LEU A 18 0.47 -2.84 -28.42
N ASP A 19 -0.22 -1.73 -28.68
CA ASP A 19 -0.95 -1.44 -29.92
C ASP A 19 -1.27 0.08 -29.97
N VAL A 20 -1.88 0.56 -31.05
CA VAL A 20 -2.37 1.93 -31.16
C VAL A 20 -3.32 2.24 -30.00
N GLY A 21 -2.91 3.16 -29.12
CA GLY A 21 -3.70 3.57 -27.94
C GLY A 21 -3.82 2.49 -26.86
N LYS A 22 -2.93 1.49 -26.83
CA LYS A 22 -2.89 0.47 -25.77
C LYS A 22 -1.51 0.41 -25.14
N TYR A 23 -1.45 0.62 -23.84
CA TYR A 23 -0.22 0.67 -23.06
C TYR A 23 -0.22 -0.39 -21.97
N ARG A 24 0.96 -0.96 -21.72
CA ARG A 24 1.30 -1.64 -20.47
C ARG A 24 2.19 -0.73 -19.65
N ILE A 25 1.86 -0.57 -18.38
CA ILE A 25 2.66 0.19 -17.41
C ILE A 25 3.28 -0.79 -16.43
N LYS A 26 4.53 -0.50 -16.02
CA LYS A 26 5.15 -1.07 -14.84
C LYS A 26 5.73 0.06 -14.02
N CYS A 27 5.54 0.04 -12.71
CA CYS A 27 6.25 0.98 -11.87
C CYS A 27 6.64 0.46 -10.49
N GLU A 28 7.72 1.01 -9.95
CA GLU A 28 8.12 0.83 -8.56
C GLU A 28 7.69 2.03 -7.72
N VAL A 29 7.21 1.78 -6.50
CA VAL A 29 6.73 2.82 -5.58
C VAL A 29 7.29 2.65 -4.18
N GLU A 30 7.46 3.79 -3.50
CA GLU A 30 7.67 3.85 -2.06
C GLU A 30 6.34 4.15 -1.37
N PHE A 31 6.03 3.44 -0.29
CA PHE A 31 4.78 3.60 0.46
C PHE A 31 4.94 4.48 1.70
N ASN A 32 3.98 5.39 1.88
CA ASN A 32 3.84 6.18 3.09
C ASN A 32 3.22 5.33 4.21
N GLY A 33 4.07 4.65 4.98
CA GLY A 33 3.68 3.79 6.11
C GLY A 33 2.71 4.46 7.10
N PRO A 34 2.98 5.67 7.61
CA PRO A 34 2.05 6.39 8.49
C PRO A 34 0.64 6.58 7.91
N SER A 35 0.54 6.80 6.60
CA SER A 35 -0.74 6.96 5.91
C SER A 35 -1.51 5.65 5.81
N LEU A 36 -0.83 4.55 5.47
CA LEU A 36 -1.41 3.20 5.46
C LEU A 36 -1.99 2.82 6.84
N ILE A 37 -1.24 3.08 7.90
CA ILE A 37 -1.62 2.74 9.29
C ILE A 37 -2.89 3.48 9.73
N ARG A 38 -3.03 4.76 9.37
CA ARG A 38 -4.19 5.58 9.75
C ARG A 38 -5.50 5.10 9.14
N ASN A 39 -5.46 4.45 7.99
CA ASN A 39 -6.66 3.91 7.33
C ASN A 39 -7.13 2.59 7.97
N ILE A 40 -6.29 1.96 8.80
CA ILE A 40 -6.50 0.58 9.29
C ILE A 40 -6.87 0.58 10.76
N PHE A 41 -6.16 1.40 11.55
CA PHE A 41 -6.42 1.52 12.95
C PHE A 41 -7.40 2.65 13.19
N PRO A 42 -8.64 2.36 13.61
CA PRO A 42 -9.55 3.40 14.03
C PRO A 42 -8.88 4.22 15.14
N ASN A 43 -9.21 5.52 15.17
CA ASN A 43 -8.66 6.43 16.16
C ASN A 43 -8.74 5.82 17.56
N GLY A 44 -7.59 5.65 18.21
CA GLY A 44 -7.50 5.09 19.56
C GLY A 44 -7.07 3.63 19.65
N PHE A 45 -7.13 2.82 18.58
CA PHE A 45 -6.75 1.40 18.64
C PHE A 45 -5.30 1.20 19.14
N LEU A 46 -4.33 1.88 18.54
CA LEU A 46 -2.93 1.80 18.97
C LEU A 46 -2.71 2.30 20.41
N LYS A 47 -3.57 3.21 20.87
CA LYS A 47 -3.53 3.73 22.24
C LYS A 47 -4.08 2.71 23.24
N GLU A 48 -5.14 2.00 22.88
CA GLU A 48 -5.72 0.92 23.69
C GLU A 48 -4.77 -0.26 23.80
N GLU A 49 -4.21 -0.71 22.68
CA GLU A 49 -3.18 -1.75 22.64
C GLU A 49 -1.97 -1.37 23.52
N TYR A 50 -1.48 -0.13 23.42
CA TYR A 50 -0.39 0.35 24.27
C TYR A 50 -0.69 0.26 25.77
N ILE A 51 -1.92 0.53 26.19
CA ILE A 51 -2.34 0.44 27.60
C ILE A 51 -2.38 -1.03 28.05
N LEU A 52 -2.93 -1.92 27.21
CA LEU A 52 -3.08 -3.35 27.51
C LEU A 52 -1.74 -4.08 27.59
N ILE A 53 -0.78 -3.68 26.75
CA ILE A 53 0.54 -4.30 26.61
C ILE A 53 1.54 -3.79 27.66
N LYS A 54 1.21 -2.74 28.41
CA LYS A 54 2.15 -2.05 29.28
C LYS A 54 2.73 -2.99 30.36
N ASN A 55 4.05 -3.21 30.29
CA ASN A 55 4.84 -4.12 31.12
C ASN A 55 4.64 -5.62 30.85
N ASP A 56 4.03 -5.98 29.72
CA ASP A 56 3.88 -7.37 29.27
C ASP A 56 4.65 -7.59 27.97
N TYR A 57 5.85 -8.15 28.11
CA TYR A 57 6.76 -8.37 26.99
C TYR A 57 6.22 -9.38 25.97
N GLU A 58 5.54 -10.44 26.42
CA GLU A 58 5.01 -11.48 25.55
C GLU A 58 3.84 -10.95 24.71
N ASN A 59 2.93 -10.20 25.33
CA ASN A 59 1.87 -9.53 24.59
C ASN A 59 2.43 -8.44 23.65
N SER A 60 3.54 -7.77 24.02
CA SER A 60 4.24 -6.83 23.12
C SER A 60 4.76 -7.53 21.86
N LEU A 61 5.44 -8.68 22.05
CA LEU A 61 5.97 -9.48 20.94
C LEU A 61 4.85 -9.96 20.03
N ARG A 62 3.76 -10.48 20.60
CA ARG A 62 2.61 -10.95 19.84
C ARG A 62 1.99 -9.84 18.99
N PHE A 63 1.80 -8.65 19.57
CA PHE A 63 1.32 -7.49 18.83
C PHE A 63 2.23 -7.15 17.65
N CYS A 64 3.56 -7.13 17.86
CA CYS A 64 4.51 -6.87 16.79
C CYS A 64 4.42 -7.91 15.67
N VAL A 65 4.30 -9.19 16.00
CA VAL A 65 4.14 -10.27 15.01
C VAL A 65 2.84 -10.10 14.23
N ASP A 66 1.71 -9.91 14.92
CA ASP A 66 0.40 -9.73 14.28
C ASP A 66 0.37 -8.48 13.38
N TYR A 67 1.07 -7.43 13.80
CA TYR A 67 1.22 -6.21 13.02
C TYR A 67 2.08 -6.42 11.76
N LEU A 68 3.28 -6.99 11.92
CA LEU A 68 4.21 -7.26 10.82
C LEU A 68 3.63 -8.23 9.79
N ASP A 69 2.81 -9.19 10.23
CA ASP A 69 2.12 -10.11 9.32
C ASP A 69 1.02 -9.41 8.51
N LYS A 70 0.34 -8.40 9.08
CA LYS A 70 -0.72 -7.65 8.37
C LYS A 70 -0.17 -6.67 7.34
N VAL A 71 0.97 -6.02 7.61
CA VAL A 71 1.51 -4.95 6.75
C VAL A 71 1.67 -5.36 5.28
N PRO A 72 2.28 -6.51 4.92
CA PRO A 72 2.42 -6.90 3.51
C PRO A 72 1.07 -7.07 2.79
N ARG A 73 0.09 -7.68 3.46
CA ARG A 73 -1.26 -7.85 2.90
C ARG A 73 -1.97 -6.52 2.70
N MET A 74 -1.75 -5.57 3.60
CA MET A 74 -2.31 -4.22 3.48
C MET A 74 -1.72 -3.47 2.29
N ILE A 75 -0.42 -3.56 2.09
CA ILE A 75 0.24 -2.93 0.95
C ILE A 75 -0.26 -3.57 -0.35
N GLY A 76 -0.31 -4.91 -0.42
CA GLY A 76 -0.84 -5.63 -1.59
C GLY A 76 -2.27 -5.20 -1.95
N ASN A 77 -3.19 -5.18 -0.97
CA ASN A 77 -4.56 -4.71 -1.22
C ASN A 77 -4.61 -3.26 -1.72
N LYS A 78 -3.75 -2.39 -1.19
CA LYS A 78 -3.70 -0.99 -1.62
C LYS A 78 -3.13 -0.83 -3.02
N ILE A 79 -2.16 -1.66 -3.40
CA ILE A 79 -1.66 -1.77 -4.78
C ILE A 79 -2.81 -2.15 -5.70
N ASP A 80 -3.52 -3.26 -5.43
CA ASP A 80 -4.63 -3.73 -6.25
C ASP A 80 -5.71 -2.64 -6.44
N GLU A 81 -6.03 -1.90 -5.38
CA GLU A 81 -6.97 -0.76 -5.44
C GLU A 81 -6.49 0.34 -6.39
N ILE A 82 -5.21 0.70 -6.34
CA ILE A 82 -4.61 1.76 -7.18
C ILE A 82 -4.54 1.29 -8.63
N GLU A 83 -4.10 0.05 -8.88
CA GLU A 83 -4.03 -0.54 -10.22
C GLU A 83 -5.39 -0.50 -10.89
N LYS A 84 -6.40 -1.06 -10.22
CA LYS A 84 -7.77 -1.08 -10.71
C LYS A 84 -8.30 0.33 -10.98
N LYS A 85 -8.02 1.28 -10.08
CA LYS A 85 -8.44 2.67 -10.27
C LYS A 85 -7.85 3.28 -11.55
N ILE A 86 -6.58 3.05 -11.87
CA ILE A 86 -6.01 3.65 -13.09
C ILE A 86 -6.49 2.91 -14.34
N GLU A 87 -6.72 1.58 -14.28
CA GLU A 87 -7.34 0.83 -15.37
C GLU A 87 -8.76 1.33 -15.67
N ASP A 88 -9.52 1.68 -14.63
CA ASP A 88 -10.87 2.24 -14.74
C ASP A 88 -10.85 3.70 -15.26
N GLU A 89 -9.88 4.53 -14.83
CA GLU A 89 -9.79 5.95 -15.19
C GLU A 89 -9.09 6.20 -16.54
N ILE A 90 -8.19 5.32 -16.98
CA ILE A 90 -7.35 5.51 -18.17
C ILE A 90 -7.52 4.32 -19.11
N ALA A 91 -8.50 4.41 -20.01
CA ALA A 91 -8.91 3.31 -20.90
C ALA A 91 -7.78 2.77 -21.80
N GLU A 92 -6.76 3.56 -22.08
CA GLU A 92 -5.59 3.17 -22.87
C GLU A 92 -4.63 2.26 -22.09
N VAL A 93 -4.67 2.25 -20.76
CA VAL A 93 -3.89 1.33 -19.92
C VAL A 93 -4.60 -0.02 -19.92
N LYS A 94 -3.95 -1.04 -20.49
CA LYS A 94 -4.49 -2.41 -20.53
C LYS A 94 -3.98 -3.30 -19.41
N HIS A 95 -2.80 -2.99 -18.92
CA HIS A 95 -2.17 -3.65 -17.79
C HIS A 95 -1.32 -2.63 -17.06
N ILE A 96 -1.43 -2.60 -15.75
CA ILE A 96 -0.50 -1.94 -14.86
C ILE A 96 0.01 -2.96 -13.84
N ASP A 97 1.25 -2.80 -13.41
CA ASP A 97 1.92 -3.65 -12.45
C ASP A 97 2.75 -2.74 -11.54
N ILE A 98 2.34 -2.65 -10.28
CA ILE A 98 2.97 -1.81 -9.27
C ILE A 98 3.75 -2.70 -8.32
N GLU A 99 5.05 -2.47 -8.22
CA GLU A 99 5.95 -3.17 -7.31
C GLU A 99 6.42 -2.21 -6.20
N ILE A 100 6.74 -2.76 -5.03
CA ILE A 100 7.32 -1.99 -3.92
C ILE A 100 8.84 -1.96 -4.12
N ASN A 101 9.45 -0.78 -3.97
CA ASN A 101 10.92 -0.63 -3.96
C ASN A 101 11.55 -1.15 -2.64
#